data_AF-E8X6J2-F1
#
_entry.id   AF-E8X6J2-F1
#
_cell.length_a   1.000
_cell.length_b   1.000
_cell.length_c   1.000
_cell.angle_alpha   90.00
_cell.angle_beta   90.00
_cell.angle_gamma   90.00
#
_symmetry.space_group_name_H-M   'P 1'
#
loop_
_entity.id
_entity.type
_entity.pdbx_description
1 polymer ?
#
loop_
_entity_poly.entity_id
_entity_poly.type
_entity_poly.pdbx_seq_one_letter_code
_entity_poly.pdbx_strand_id
1 'polypeptide(L)'
;MKKPRSLRENNFDIVRILLALIVVFVHSYELSQQRSLRVIDVVLNSRFAVEGFFTISGFLIFASYERSRSLREYAANRAWRILPGYWLSTVVCLVIAFVFGQFHVGRFLAANLTFLNTFSPDIPGVFTGNASRAMNGALWTIKVEVMFYVAVPLIVWLCRKTHRDAMLLILFLSSIAYRMVLANHTSLAQQLPGQLSFFVMGSLVYYHLPLFKRHGWWLVAASVAVYGLHRATDWFFLRPAPVAIFILAACLLLPQVKGPTRWGDFSYGTYILHFPIIQLLIHFGLFQLHPWTSVGLVLLILIPCAALSWFLIERPCLEHARSRRLREAALGHTTAFPPAVP
;
A
#
# COMPACT_ATOMS: atom_id res chain seq x y z
N MET A 1 -11.01 32.44 -16.93
CA MET A 1 -10.05 31.35 -17.22
C MET A 1 -9.65 30.67 -15.92
N LYS A 2 -10.01 29.39 -15.72
CA LYS A 2 -9.62 28.64 -14.50
C LYS A 2 -8.11 28.36 -14.58
N LYS A 3 -7.35 28.80 -13.56
CA LYS A 3 -5.93 28.43 -13.39
C LYS A 3 -5.78 26.91 -13.52
N PRO A 4 -4.76 26.40 -14.25
CA PRO A 4 -4.49 24.97 -14.30
C PRO A 4 -4.24 24.47 -12.87
N ARG A 5 -5.00 23.46 -12.43
CA ARG A 5 -4.81 22.81 -11.12
C ARG A 5 -3.39 22.27 -11.03
N SER A 6 -2.56 22.94 -10.22
CA SER A 6 -1.22 22.47 -9.88
C SER A 6 -1.30 21.08 -9.22
N LEU A 7 -0.22 20.30 -9.31
CA LEU A 7 -0.09 18.98 -8.66
C LEU A 7 -0.33 18.99 -7.12
N ARG A 8 -0.49 20.17 -6.49
CA ARG A 8 -0.72 20.32 -5.05
C ARG A 8 -2.15 19.99 -4.58
N GLU A 9 -3.14 20.01 -5.47
CA GLU A 9 -4.54 19.70 -5.12
C GLU A 9 -4.88 18.30 -5.64
N ASN A 10 -4.80 17.29 -4.77
CA ASN A 10 -5.13 15.91 -5.08
C ASN A 10 -5.72 15.20 -3.85
N ASN A 11 -6.26 14.00 -4.07
CA ASN A 11 -6.91 13.19 -3.04
C ASN A 11 -6.11 11.93 -2.64
N PHE A 12 -4.80 11.86 -2.92
CA PHE A 12 -4.02 10.63 -2.67
C PHE A 12 -4.16 10.15 -1.22
N ASP A 13 -4.02 11.04 -0.24
CA ASP A 13 -4.07 10.67 1.17
C ASP A 13 -5.48 10.17 1.59
N ILE A 14 -6.54 10.78 1.05
CA ILE A 14 -7.93 10.38 1.36
C ILE A 14 -8.25 9.05 0.69
N VAL A 15 -7.85 8.87 -0.56
CA VAL A 15 -8.07 7.58 -1.22
C VAL A 15 -7.30 6.49 -0.47
N ARG A 16 -6.05 6.73 -0.06
CA ARG A 16 -5.28 5.79 0.76
C ARG A 16 -5.97 5.45 2.10
N ILE A 17 -6.55 6.42 2.81
CA ILE A 17 -7.26 6.12 4.07
C ILE A 17 -8.53 5.30 3.81
N LEU A 18 -9.27 5.58 2.73
CA LEU A 18 -10.44 4.80 2.34
C LEU A 18 -10.07 3.36 1.97
N LEU A 19 -8.99 3.18 1.20
CA LEU A 19 -8.46 1.85 0.87
C LEU A 19 -8.03 1.10 2.14
N ALA A 20 -7.37 1.78 3.09
CA ALA A 20 -7.02 1.18 4.37
C ALA A 20 -8.27 0.71 5.13
N LEU A 21 -9.29 1.56 5.26
CA LEU A 21 -10.53 1.23 5.94
C LEU A 21 -11.28 0.06 5.28
N ILE A 22 -11.32 -0.01 3.95
CA ILE A 22 -11.88 -1.17 3.23
C ILE A 22 -11.18 -2.46 3.69
N VAL A 23 -9.85 -2.44 3.79
CA VAL A 23 -9.08 -3.59 4.26
C VAL A 23 -9.37 -3.92 5.72
N VAL A 24 -9.52 -2.92 6.60
CA VAL A 24 -9.91 -3.13 8.01
C VAL A 24 -11.26 -3.85 8.11
N PHE A 25 -12.27 -3.36 7.39
CA PHE A 25 -13.62 -3.94 7.43
C PHE A 25 -13.62 -5.38 6.91
N VAL A 26 -13.03 -5.62 5.73
CA VAL A 26 -13.00 -6.96 5.13
C VAL A 26 -12.21 -7.94 6.02
N HIS A 27 -11.05 -7.55 6.55
CA HIS A 27 -10.31 -8.40 7.49
C HIS A 27 -11.05 -8.65 8.81
N SER A 28 -11.92 -7.73 9.25
CA SER A 28 -12.77 -7.97 10.43
C SER A 28 -13.72 -9.13 10.19
N TYR A 29 -14.19 -9.34 8.96
CA TYR A 29 -14.94 -10.54 8.57
C TYR A 29 -14.03 -11.75 8.33
N GLU A 30 -13.03 -11.63 7.46
CA GLU A 30 -12.17 -12.75 7.04
C GLU A 30 -11.43 -13.40 8.22
N LEU A 31 -10.98 -12.62 9.21
CA LEU A 31 -10.26 -13.18 10.37
C LEU A 31 -11.20 -13.75 11.43
N SER A 32 -12.35 -13.12 11.65
CA SER A 32 -13.30 -13.54 12.68
C SER A 32 -14.22 -14.69 12.23
N GLN A 33 -14.37 -14.87 10.92
CA GLN A 33 -15.26 -15.86 10.28
C GLN A 33 -16.73 -15.73 10.72
N GLN A 34 -17.15 -14.55 11.20
CA GLN A 34 -18.50 -14.32 11.69
C GLN A 34 -19.48 -14.08 10.54
N ARG A 35 -20.48 -14.97 10.42
CA ARG A 35 -21.46 -14.94 9.33
C ARG A 35 -22.26 -13.63 9.27
N SER A 36 -22.52 -12.98 10.40
CA SER A 36 -23.24 -11.70 10.44
C SER A 36 -22.49 -10.56 9.75
N LEU A 37 -21.16 -10.66 9.63
CA LEU A 37 -20.30 -9.69 8.96
C LEU A 37 -20.11 -10.01 7.47
N ARG A 38 -20.68 -11.10 6.94
CA ARG A 38 -20.52 -11.52 5.53
C ARG A 38 -20.92 -10.45 4.53
N VAL A 39 -21.89 -9.59 4.87
CA VAL A 39 -22.29 -8.46 4.03
C VAL A 39 -21.12 -7.53 3.69
N ILE A 40 -20.14 -7.41 4.59
CA ILE A 40 -18.95 -6.59 4.37
C ILE A 40 -18.14 -7.12 3.18
N ASP A 41 -17.88 -8.43 3.12
CA ASP A 41 -17.12 -9.07 2.04
C ASP A 41 -17.87 -9.12 0.70
N VAL A 42 -19.20 -9.08 0.74
CA VAL A 42 -20.03 -8.96 -0.47
C VAL A 42 -19.95 -7.57 -1.08
N VAL A 43 -19.91 -6.52 -0.25
CA VAL A 43 -19.96 -5.11 -0.69
C VAL A 43 -18.57 -4.52 -0.90
N LEU A 44 -17.61 -4.90 -0.07
CA LEU A 44 -16.24 -4.39 -0.07
C LEU A 44 -15.27 -5.47 -0.50
N ASN A 45 -14.15 -5.06 -1.11
CA ASN A 45 -13.15 -5.99 -1.63
C ASN A 45 -11.73 -5.57 -1.21
N SER A 46 -11.12 -6.33 -0.30
CA SER A 46 -9.76 -6.09 0.19
C SER A 46 -8.72 -6.19 -0.94
N ARG A 47 -8.90 -7.09 -1.89
CA ARG A 47 -7.98 -7.27 -3.03
C ARG A 47 -7.97 -6.02 -3.91
N PHE A 48 -9.14 -5.49 -4.26
CA PHE A 48 -9.27 -4.23 -5.00
C PHE A 48 -8.57 -3.08 -4.25
N ALA A 49 -8.73 -3.02 -2.93
CA ALA A 49 -8.09 -1.97 -2.13
C ALA A 49 -6.56 -2.08 -2.14
N VAL A 50 -6.01 -3.28 -2.00
CA VAL A 50 -4.56 -3.55 -2.09
C VAL A 50 -4.00 -3.25 -3.48
N GLU A 51 -4.72 -3.64 -4.53
CA GLU A 51 -4.37 -3.31 -5.93
C GLU A 51 -4.38 -1.79 -6.17
N GLY A 52 -5.31 -1.07 -5.52
CA GLY A 52 -5.34 0.39 -5.50
C GLY A 52 -4.12 1.00 -4.80
N PHE A 53 -3.68 0.44 -3.67
CA PHE A 53 -2.43 0.84 -3.04
C PHE A 53 -1.24 0.66 -3.98
N PHE A 54 -1.11 -0.48 -4.66
CA PHE A 54 -0.02 -0.71 -5.61
C PHE A 54 -0.06 0.25 -6.81
N THR A 55 -1.26 0.59 -7.29
CA THR A 55 -1.44 1.63 -8.33
C THR A 55 -0.92 2.99 -7.85
N ILE A 56 -1.36 3.44 -6.67
CA ILE A 56 -0.94 4.72 -6.08
C ILE A 56 0.58 4.73 -5.87
N SER A 57 1.13 3.62 -5.38
CA SER A 57 2.57 3.42 -5.19
C SER A 57 3.32 3.54 -6.52
N GLY A 58 2.83 2.91 -7.60
CA GLY A 58 3.39 3.03 -8.94
C GLY A 58 3.51 4.49 -9.41
N PHE A 59 2.45 5.28 -9.20
CA PHE A 59 2.49 6.71 -9.51
C PHE A 59 3.49 7.47 -8.63
N LEU A 60 3.38 7.33 -7.30
CA LEU A 60 4.12 8.16 -6.34
C LEU A 60 5.61 7.81 -6.22
N ILE A 61 5.98 6.53 -6.39
CA ILE A 61 7.37 6.08 -6.22
C ILE A 61 8.20 6.45 -7.44
N PHE A 62 7.69 6.29 -8.67
CA PHE A 62 8.33 6.82 -9.87
C PHE A 62 8.48 8.34 -9.77
N ALA A 63 7.41 9.04 -9.38
CA ALA A 63 7.46 10.48 -9.16
C ALA A 63 8.48 10.88 -8.09
N SER A 64 8.67 10.06 -7.05
CA SER A 64 9.70 10.29 -6.03
C SER A 64 11.11 10.07 -6.57
N TYR A 65 11.33 9.04 -7.38
CA TYR A 65 12.64 8.73 -7.95
C TYR A 65 13.11 9.83 -8.90
N GLU A 66 12.25 10.24 -9.84
CA GLU A 66 12.57 11.28 -10.83
C GLU A 66 12.82 12.67 -10.19
N ARG A 67 12.26 12.93 -8.99
CA ARG A 67 12.53 14.16 -8.22
C ARG A 67 13.72 14.06 -7.28
N SER A 68 14.33 12.89 -7.13
CA SER A 68 15.49 12.68 -6.25
C SER A 68 16.78 12.99 -7.02
N ARG A 69 17.78 13.57 -6.37
CA ARG A 69 19.05 13.95 -6.99
C ARG A 69 20.07 12.81 -7.00
N SER A 70 19.90 11.82 -6.11
CA SER A 70 20.77 10.65 -6.00
C SER A 70 19.99 9.41 -5.57
N LEU A 71 20.55 8.21 -5.80
CA LEU A 71 19.99 6.94 -5.29
C LEU A 71 19.90 6.93 -3.76
N ARG A 72 20.91 7.47 -3.08
CA ARG A 72 20.96 7.55 -1.62
C ARG A 72 19.82 8.40 -1.07
N GLU A 73 19.56 9.55 -1.68
CA GLU A 73 18.46 10.43 -1.29
C GLU A 73 17.10 9.76 -1.51
N TYR A 74 16.91 9.10 -2.65
CA TYR A 74 15.71 8.33 -2.92
C TYR A 74 15.49 7.24 -1.87
N ALA A 75 16.51 6.40 -1.63
CA ALA A 75 16.45 5.31 -0.66
C ALA A 75 16.16 5.82 0.75
N ALA A 76 16.82 6.90 1.19
CA ALA A 76 16.57 7.52 2.50
C ALA A 76 15.12 8.02 2.63
N ASN A 77 14.61 8.72 1.61
CA ASN A 77 13.22 9.22 1.63
C ASN A 77 12.19 8.08 1.74
N ARG A 78 12.45 6.96 1.07
CA ARG A 78 11.60 5.77 1.13
C ARG A 78 11.73 5.03 2.46
N ALA A 79 12.95 4.92 3.00
CA ALA A 79 13.21 4.30 4.30
C ALA A 79 12.51 5.04 5.44
N TRP A 80 12.63 6.37 5.51
CA TRP A 80 11.94 7.20 6.51
C TRP A 80 10.41 7.17 6.38
N ARG A 81 9.89 6.81 5.21
CA ARG A 81 8.44 6.69 4.99
C ARG A 81 7.85 5.38 5.52
N ILE A 82 8.61 4.29 5.53
CA ILE A 82 8.12 2.94 5.87
C ILE A 82 8.66 2.42 7.21
N LEU A 83 9.97 2.52 7.45
CA LEU A 83 10.61 1.85 8.59
C LEU A 83 10.03 2.23 9.97
N PRO A 84 9.77 3.52 10.28
CA PRO A 84 9.33 3.87 11.63
C PRO A 84 8.00 3.21 12.02
N GLY A 85 6.98 3.28 11.16
CA GLY A 85 5.70 2.64 11.45
C GLY A 85 5.77 1.11 11.34
N TYR A 86 6.56 0.56 10.41
CA TYR A 86 6.74 -0.89 10.31
C TYR A 86 7.35 -1.48 11.60
N TRP A 87 8.37 -0.83 12.15
CA TRP A 87 8.98 -1.24 13.42
C TRP A 87 8.03 -1.04 14.60
N LEU A 88 7.24 0.04 14.63
CA LEU A 88 6.18 0.19 15.63
C LEU A 88 5.22 -1.01 15.61
N SER A 89 4.72 -1.39 14.43
CA SER A 89 3.80 -2.54 14.30
C SER A 89 4.46 -3.85 14.76
N THR A 90 5.74 -4.04 14.43
CA THR A 90 6.52 -5.21 14.90
C THR A 90 6.65 -5.21 16.42
N VAL A 91 6.98 -4.07 17.04
CA VAL A 91 7.06 -3.92 18.50
C VAL A 91 5.72 -4.19 19.16
N VAL A 92 4.61 -3.71 18.59
CA VAL A 92 3.26 -4.01 19.09
C VAL A 92 3.01 -5.52 19.08
N CYS A 93 3.40 -6.24 18.02
CA CYS A 93 3.29 -7.69 17.98
C CYS A 93 4.14 -8.39 19.06
N LEU A 94 5.35 -7.90 19.33
CA LEU A 94 6.20 -8.44 20.40
C LEU A 94 5.62 -8.19 21.78
N VAL A 95 5.10 -6.98 22.04
CA VAL A 95 4.43 -6.66 23.31
C VAL A 95 3.24 -7.59 23.53
N ILE A 96 2.43 -7.82 22.50
CA ILE A 96 1.33 -8.80 22.57
C ILE A 96 1.88 -10.19 22.95
N ALA A 97 2.92 -10.67 22.28
CA ALA A 97 3.50 -11.98 22.61
C ALA A 97 3.98 -12.07 24.07
N PHE A 98 4.65 -11.04 24.58
CA PHE A 98 5.15 -11.02 25.95
C PHE A 98 4.03 -10.94 26.99
N VAL A 99 2.94 -10.20 26.72
CA VAL A 99 1.74 -10.20 27.57
C VAL A 99 1.12 -11.59 27.67
N PHE A 100 1.24 -12.40 26.62
CA PHE A 100 0.78 -13.80 26.57
C PHE A 100 1.82 -14.80 27.10
N GLY A 101 2.92 -14.32 27.69
CA GLY A 101 3.99 -15.16 28.25
C GLY A 101 4.85 -15.88 27.20
N GLN A 102 4.82 -15.46 25.94
CA GLN A 102 5.58 -16.08 24.85
C GLN A 102 6.87 -15.32 24.56
N PHE A 103 8.01 -15.96 24.84
CA PHE A 103 9.35 -15.35 24.68
C PHE A 103 10.13 -15.88 23.48
N HIS A 104 9.68 -16.95 22.83
CA HIS A 104 10.30 -17.52 21.63
C HIS A 104 10.01 -16.69 20.36
N VAL A 105 10.38 -15.40 20.40
CA VAL A 105 10.07 -14.41 19.36
C VAL A 105 11.19 -14.21 18.32
N GLY A 106 12.36 -14.81 18.53
CA GLY A 106 13.57 -14.54 17.73
C GLY A 106 13.38 -14.77 16.23
N ARG A 107 12.74 -15.89 15.84
CA ARG A 107 12.46 -16.20 14.43
C ARG A 107 11.50 -15.19 13.79
N PHE A 108 10.44 -14.83 14.51
CA PHE A 108 9.49 -13.80 14.07
C PHE A 108 10.17 -12.44 13.89
N LEU A 109 10.99 -12.03 14.87
CA LEU A 109 11.72 -10.76 14.83
C LEU A 109 12.70 -10.71 13.65
N ALA A 110 13.52 -11.74 13.49
CA ALA A 110 14.47 -11.83 12.38
C ALA A 110 13.76 -11.77 11.01
N ALA A 111 12.66 -12.51 10.86
CA ALA A 111 11.85 -12.49 9.65
C ALA A 111 11.25 -11.09 9.39
N ASN A 112 10.73 -10.40 10.41
CA ASN A 112 10.16 -9.06 10.21
C ASN A 112 11.23 -8.00 9.89
N LEU A 113 12.39 -8.01 10.57
CA LEU A 113 13.49 -7.07 10.31
C LEU A 113 14.05 -7.18 8.89
N THR A 114 13.95 -8.35 8.28
CA THR A 114 14.41 -8.63 6.92
C THR A 114 13.29 -8.56 5.88
N PHE A 115 12.09 -8.12 6.26
CA PHE A 115 10.87 -8.16 5.43
C PHE A 115 10.50 -9.56 4.92
N LEU A 116 11.03 -10.63 5.53
CA LEU A 116 10.73 -12.03 5.23
C LEU A 116 9.61 -12.59 6.12
N ASN A 117 8.68 -11.74 6.59
CA ASN A 117 7.60 -12.09 7.51
C ASN A 117 6.75 -13.28 7.07
N THR A 118 6.63 -13.55 5.77
CA THR A 118 5.91 -14.71 5.23
C THR A 118 6.51 -16.06 5.66
N PHE A 119 7.80 -16.12 6.01
CA PHE A 119 8.49 -17.33 6.48
C PHE A 119 8.35 -17.60 7.98
N SER A 120 7.90 -16.60 8.75
CA SER A 120 7.60 -16.71 10.17
C SER A 120 6.48 -15.73 10.53
N PRO A 121 5.25 -15.97 10.05
CA PRO A 121 4.14 -15.03 10.20
C PRO A 121 3.56 -15.00 11.61
N ASP A 122 3.78 -16.07 12.39
CA ASP A 122 3.27 -16.28 13.73
C ASP A 122 4.38 -16.31 14.80
N ILE A 123 3.95 -16.13 16.05
CA ILE A 123 4.76 -16.40 17.23
C ILE A 123 4.12 -17.61 17.92
N PRO A 124 4.88 -18.71 18.15
CA PRO A 124 4.33 -19.90 18.78
C PRO A 124 3.64 -19.58 20.11
N GLY A 125 2.47 -20.18 20.33
CA GLY A 125 1.67 -19.98 21.55
C GLY A 125 0.77 -18.73 21.54
N VAL A 126 0.89 -17.83 20.56
CA VAL A 126 0.00 -16.67 20.41
C VAL A 126 -1.08 -16.97 19.37
N PHE A 127 -2.33 -16.55 19.65
CA PHE A 127 -3.49 -16.69 18.74
C PHE A 127 -3.74 -18.12 18.22
N THR A 128 -3.37 -19.16 18.96
CA THR A 128 -3.48 -20.56 18.53
C THR A 128 -4.92 -21.00 18.24
N GLY A 129 -5.91 -20.38 18.89
CA GLY A 129 -7.34 -20.60 18.69
C GLY A 129 -8.00 -19.70 17.63
N ASN A 130 -7.28 -18.74 17.06
CA ASN A 130 -7.82 -17.88 16.00
C ASN A 130 -7.78 -18.61 14.65
N ALA A 131 -8.66 -18.23 13.72
CA ALA A 131 -8.69 -18.81 12.36
C ALA A 131 -7.37 -18.59 11.60
N SER A 132 -6.72 -17.45 11.82
CA SER A 132 -5.36 -17.17 11.37
C SER A 132 -4.44 -17.07 12.59
N ARG A 133 -3.28 -17.70 12.51
CA ARG A 133 -2.24 -17.61 13.56
C ARG A 133 -1.25 -16.48 13.35
N ALA A 134 -1.31 -15.79 12.20
CA ALA A 134 -0.38 -14.71 11.89
C ALA A 134 -0.54 -13.56 12.89
N MET A 135 0.58 -12.98 13.34
CA MET A 135 0.56 -11.79 14.20
C MET A 135 0.09 -10.57 13.43
N ASN A 136 0.60 -10.43 12.19
CA ASN A 136 0.20 -9.37 11.28
C ASN A 136 0.29 -9.84 9.83
N GLY A 137 -0.82 -10.40 9.33
CA GLY A 137 -0.90 -10.85 7.95
C GLY A 137 -0.82 -9.70 6.94
N ALA A 138 -1.11 -8.45 7.31
CA ALA A 138 -1.11 -7.34 6.36
C ALA A 138 0.30 -6.94 5.87
N LEU A 139 1.38 -7.35 6.57
CA LEU A 139 2.75 -6.94 6.26
C LEU A 139 3.31 -7.53 4.95
N TRP A 140 2.64 -8.50 4.34
CA TRP A 140 3.08 -9.05 3.05
C TRP A 140 3.06 -7.99 1.93
N THR A 141 2.14 -7.03 1.98
CA THR A 141 2.05 -5.96 0.97
C THR A 141 3.18 -4.95 1.12
N ILE A 142 3.59 -4.66 2.37
CA ILE A 142 4.71 -3.76 2.65
C ILE A 142 6.03 -4.35 2.15
N LYS A 143 6.22 -5.67 2.29
CA LYS A 143 7.35 -6.37 1.67
C LYS A 143 7.39 -6.11 0.16
N VAL A 144 6.26 -6.28 -0.53
CA VAL A 144 6.16 -6.02 -1.97
C VAL A 144 6.44 -4.54 -2.30
N GLU A 145 5.96 -3.61 -1.49
CA GLU A 145 6.25 -2.18 -1.65
C GLU A 145 7.76 -1.86 -1.52
N VAL A 146 8.45 -2.45 -0.55
CA VAL A 146 9.91 -2.32 -0.41
C VAL A 146 10.63 -2.92 -1.62
N MET A 147 10.16 -4.05 -2.16
CA MET A 147 10.72 -4.61 -3.39
C MET A 147 10.54 -3.65 -4.58
N PHE A 148 9.41 -2.94 -4.68
CA PHE A 148 9.24 -1.89 -5.68
C PHE A 148 10.22 -0.72 -5.47
N TYR A 149 10.52 -0.34 -4.23
CA TYR A 149 11.53 0.70 -3.99
C TYR A 149 12.90 0.30 -4.54
N VAL A 150 13.27 -0.97 -4.40
CA VAL A 150 14.53 -1.49 -4.95
C VAL A 150 14.46 -1.62 -6.48
N ALA A 151 13.32 -2.00 -7.04
CA ALA A 151 13.16 -2.23 -8.47
C ALA A 151 13.10 -0.93 -9.30
N VAL A 152 12.51 0.14 -8.79
CA VAL A 152 12.26 1.38 -9.56
C VAL A 152 13.53 2.01 -10.16
N PRO A 153 14.66 2.14 -9.44
CA PRO A 153 15.90 2.65 -10.05
C PRO A 153 16.35 1.86 -11.29
N LEU A 154 16.25 0.52 -11.23
CA LEU A 154 16.57 -0.36 -12.34
C LEU A 154 15.56 -0.20 -13.49
N ILE A 155 14.27 -0.17 -13.18
CA ILE A 155 13.21 0.01 -14.18
C ILE A 155 13.38 1.36 -14.91
N VAL A 156 13.61 2.44 -14.17
CA VAL A 156 13.82 3.77 -14.77
C VAL A 156 15.10 3.80 -15.61
N TRP A 157 16.18 3.16 -15.14
CA TRP A 157 17.40 3.03 -15.95
C TRP A 157 17.15 2.27 -17.26
N LEU A 158 16.42 1.15 -17.22
CA LEU A 158 16.00 0.41 -18.42
C LEU A 158 15.13 1.27 -19.34
N CYS A 159 14.12 1.95 -18.80
CA CYS A 159 13.26 2.87 -19.53
C CYS A 159 14.01 4.03 -20.21
N ARG A 160 15.19 4.42 -19.70
CA ARG A 160 16.06 5.44 -20.32
C ARG A 160 16.99 4.86 -21.39
N LYS A 161 17.33 3.57 -21.29
CA LYS A 161 18.14 2.85 -22.29
C LYS A 161 17.30 2.36 -23.48
N THR A 162 16.01 2.14 -23.27
CA THR A 162 15.06 1.65 -24.28
C THR A 162 13.89 2.63 -24.45
N HIS A 163 12.87 2.27 -25.24
CA HIS A 163 11.62 3.03 -25.27
C HIS A 163 10.81 2.80 -23.98
N ARG A 164 10.64 3.85 -23.16
CA ARG A 164 9.96 3.79 -21.84
C ARG A 164 8.63 3.05 -21.89
N ASP A 165 7.74 3.43 -22.80
CA ASP A 165 6.38 2.89 -22.81
C ASP A 165 6.37 1.42 -23.26
N ALA A 166 7.34 1.03 -24.10
CA ALA A 166 7.51 -0.37 -24.50
C ALA A 166 8.05 -1.20 -23.32
N MET A 167 9.01 -0.67 -22.56
CA MET A 167 9.53 -1.31 -21.35
C MET A 167 8.43 -1.52 -20.30
N LEU A 168 7.61 -0.48 -20.05
CA LEU A 168 6.48 -0.59 -19.14
C LEU A 168 5.45 -1.62 -19.65
N LEU A 169 5.16 -1.66 -20.95
CA LEU A 169 4.29 -2.69 -21.53
C LEU A 169 4.87 -4.11 -21.34
N ILE A 170 6.18 -4.31 -21.52
CA ILE A 170 6.84 -5.61 -21.28
C ILE A 170 6.72 -6.02 -19.80
N LEU A 171 6.93 -5.09 -18.87
CA LEU A 171 6.76 -5.34 -17.43
C LEU A 171 5.31 -5.67 -17.07
N PHE A 172 4.35 -5.00 -17.71
CA PHE A 172 2.93 -5.32 -17.57
C PHE A 172 2.62 -6.74 -18.06
N LEU A 173 3.02 -7.08 -19.29
CA LEU A 173 2.75 -8.38 -19.90
C LEU A 173 3.44 -9.52 -19.15
N SER A 174 4.69 -9.33 -18.71
CA SER A 174 5.40 -10.32 -17.88
C SER A 174 4.74 -10.53 -16.52
N SER A 175 4.19 -9.48 -15.89
CA SER A 175 3.38 -9.60 -14.68
C SER A 175 2.11 -10.43 -14.91
N ILE A 176 1.42 -10.23 -16.04
CA ILE A 176 0.24 -11.02 -16.41
C ILE A 176 0.62 -12.47 -16.66
N ALA A 177 1.67 -12.72 -17.44
CA ALA A 177 2.16 -14.07 -17.73
C ALA A 177 2.53 -14.81 -16.44
N TYR A 178 3.27 -14.16 -15.52
CA TYR A 178 3.61 -14.74 -14.22
C TYR A 178 2.37 -15.11 -13.40
N ARG A 179 1.35 -14.24 -13.38
CA ARG A 179 0.07 -14.51 -12.70
C ARG A 179 -0.68 -15.70 -13.28
N MET A 180 -0.65 -15.86 -14.59
CA MET A 180 -1.26 -17.00 -15.27
C MET A 180 -0.53 -18.30 -14.97
N VAL A 181 0.81 -18.30 -15.02
CA VAL A 181 1.62 -19.49 -14.69
C VAL A 181 1.45 -19.88 -13.22
N LEU A 182 1.39 -18.90 -12.30
CA LEU A 182 1.24 -19.14 -10.87
C LEU A 182 -0.21 -19.15 -10.38
N ALA A 183 -1.21 -19.31 -11.26
CA ALA A 183 -2.61 -19.26 -10.88
C ALA A 183 -2.98 -20.23 -9.74
N ASN A 184 -2.33 -21.39 -9.68
CA ASN A 184 -2.52 -22.41 -8.64
C ASN A 184 -1.71 -22.17 -7.35
N HIS A 185 -0.79 -21.20 -7.33
CA HIS A 185 0.07 -20.87 -6.19
C HIS A 185 -0.21 -19.45 -5.69
N THR A 186 -1.36 -19.27 -5.04
CA THR A 186 -1.90 -17.94 -4.66
C THR A 186 -0.93 -17.06 -3.88
N SER A 187 -0.16 -17.62 -2.95
CA SER A 187 0.83 -16.87 -2.14
C SER A 187 1.99 -16.33 -3.00
N LEU A 188 2.50 -17.14 -3.93
CA LEU A 188 3.58 -16.77 -4.85
C LEU A 188 3.08 -15.85 -5.97
N ALA A 189 1.86 -16.08 -6.46
CA ALA A 189 1.22 -15.24 -7.47
C ALA A 189 1.03 -13.79 -7.00
N GLN A 190 0.91 -13.57 -5.69
CA GLN A 190 0.80 -12.25 -5.08
C GLN A 190 2.13 -11.54 -4.84
N GLN A 191 3.27 -12.25 -4.90
CA GLN A 191 4.60 -11.63 -4.78
C GLN A 191 5.02 -10.96 -6.08
N LEU A 192 6.12 -10.21 -6.08
CA LEU A 192 6.69 -9.76 -7.36
C LEU A 192 7.08 -10.95 -8.24
N PRO A 193 6.82 -10.89 -9.56
CA PRO A 193 6.29 -9.75 -10.31
C PRO A 193 4.74 -9.66 -10.38
N GLY A 194 3.98 -10.50 -9.70
CA GLY A 194 2.52 -10.59 -9.86
C GLY A 194 1.69 -9.34 -9.51
N GLN A 195 2.24 -8.37 -8.78
CA GLN A 195 1.58 -7.07 -8.50
C GLN A 195 2.08 -5.95 -9.43
N LEU A 196 3.06 -6.24 -10.27
CA LEU A 196 3.75 -5.25 -11.10
C LEU A 196 2.82 -4.65 -12.16
N SER A 197 1.82 -5.38 -12.65
CA SER A 197 0.83 -4.85 -13.61
C SER A 197 0.08 -3.62 -13.07
N PHE A 198 -0.43 -3.68 -11.83
CA PHE A 198 -1.09 -2.55 -11.18
C PHE A 198 -0.13 -1.38 -10.94
N PHE A 199 1.08 -1.70 -10.49
CA PHE A 199 2.14 -0.71 -10.24
C PHE A 199 2.55 0.03 -11.51
N VAL A 200 2.77 -0.71 -12.59
CA VAL A 200 3.16 -0.15 -13.89
C VAL A 200 2.05 0.72 -14.47
N MET A 201 0.78 0.35 -14.35
CA MET A 201 -0.32 1.22 -14.76
C MET A 201 -0.30 2.56 -14.01
N GLY A 202 0.03 2.56 -12.72
CA GLY A 202 0.26 3.78 -11.96
C GLY A 202 1.39 4.64 -12.51
N SER A 203 2.51 4.01 -12.90
CA SER A 203 3.65 4.71 -13.50
C SER A 203 3.36 5.25 -14.91
N LEU A 204 2.55 4.54 -15.71
CA LEU A 204 2.12 5.00 -17.04
C LEU A 204 1.29 6.28 -16.93
N VAL A 205 0.36 6.33 -15.98
CA VAL A 205 -0.42 7.56 -15.72
C VAL A 205 0.46 8.70 -15.20
N TYR A 206 1.52 8.40 -14.44
CA TYR A 206 2.48 9.43 -14.03
C TYR A 206 3.20 10.06 -15.24
N TYR A 207 3.73 9.25 -16.15
CA TYR A 207 4.43 9.76 -17.32
C TYR A 207 3.49 10.42 -18.36
N HIS A 208 2.24 9.97 -18.43
CA HIS A 208 1.21 10.49 -19.35
C HIS A 208 0.15 11.34 -18.62
N LEU A 209 0.54 12.00 -17.53
CA LEU A 209 -0.39 12.77 -16.70
C LEU A 209 -1.19 13.84 -17.45
N PRO A 210 -0.62 14.62 -18.40
CA PRO A 210 -1.40 15.60 -19.17
C PRO A 210 -2.51 14.95 -19.99
N LEU A 211 -2.23 13.80 -20.63
CA LEU A 211 -3.21 13.04 -21.38
C LEU A 211 -4.32 12.52 -20.46
N PHE A 212 -3.94 11.96 -19.31
CA PHE A 212 -4.87 11.44 -18.31
C PHE A 212 -5.77 12.55 -17.76
N LYS A 213 -5.24 13.74 -17.46
CA LYS A 213 -6.06 14.87 -17.00
C LYS A 213 -7.04 15.37 -18.08
N ARG A 214 -6.67 15.29 -19.36
CA ARG A 214 -7.51 15.72 -20.48
C ARG A 214 -8.62 14.72 -20.82
N HIS A 215 -8.32 13.43 -20.82
CA HIS A 215 -9.24 12.36 -21.27
C HIS A 215 -9.69 11.41 -20.16
N GLY A 216 -9.37 11.70 -18.90
CA GLY A 216 -9.52 10.76 -17.80
C GLY A 216 -10.95 10.23 -17.59
N TRP A 217 -11.98 11.06 -17.80
CA TRP A 217 -13.37 10.59 -17.71
C TRP A 217 -13.77 9.64 -18.83
N TRP A 218 -13.22 9.79 -20.03
CA TRP A 218 -13.40 8.81 -21.11
C TRP A 218 -12.68 7.50 -20.80
N LEU A 219 -11.48 7.58 -20.22
CA LEU A 219 -10.76 6.40 -19.75
C LEU A 219 -11.52 5.69 -18.63
N VAL A 220 -12.19 6.43 -17.72
CA VAL A 220 -13.07 5.86 -16.69
C VAL A 220 -14.25 5.14 -17.34
N ALA A 221 -14.94 5.75 -18.30
CA ALA A 221 -16.07 5.12 -19.00
C ALA A 221 -15.63 3.82 -19.72
N ALA A 222 -14.51 3.85 -20.44
CA ALA A 222 -13.93 2.65 -21.06
C ALA A 222 -13.55 1.59 -20.01
N SER A 223 -12.99 2.02 -18.88
CA SER A 223 -12.63 1.13 -17.77
C SER A 223 -13.83 0.47 -17.12
N VAL A 224 -15.00 1.13 -17.06
CA VAL A 224 -16.25 0.50 -16.60
C VAL A 224 -16.64 -0.67 -17.51
N ALA A 225 -16.59 -0.48 -18.84
CA ALA A 225 -16.88 -1.55 -19.78
C ALA A 225 -15.90 -2.72 -19.68
N VAL A 226 -14.59 -2.44 -19.64
CA VAL A 226 -13.54 -3.46 -19.52
C VAL A 226 -13.63 -4.20 -18.18
N TYR A 227 -13.95 -3.49 -17.08
CA TYR A 227 -14.15 -4.12 -15.77
C TYR A 227 -15.42 -4.99 -15.76
N GLY A 228 -16.50 -4.55 -16.41
CA GLY A 228 -17.69 -5.38 -16.62
C GLY A 228 -17.36 -6.69 -17.36
N LEU A 229 -16.55 -6.61 -18.41
CA LEU A 229 -16.08 -7.80 -19.13
C LEU A 229 -15.19 -8.70 -18.26
N HIS A 230 -14.29 -8.12 -17.46
CA HIS A 230 -13.53 -8.86 -16.45
C HIS A 230 -14.46 -9.61 -15.49
N ARG A 231 -15.53 -8.96 -15.00
CA ARG A 231 -16.49 -9.60 -14.09
C ARG A 231 -17.28 -10.73 -14.75
N ALA A 232 -17.52 -10.66 -16.05
CA ALA A 232 -18.24 -11.70 -16.80
C ALA A 232 -17.34 -12.89 -17.20
N THR A 233 -16.07 -12.65 -17.50
CA THR A 233 -15.12 -13.67 -18.02
C THR A 233 -14.15 -14.21 -16.99
N ASP A 234 -13.99 -13.51 -15.86
CA ASP A 234 -12.94 -13.70 -14.85
C ASP A 234 -11.51 -13.60 -15.39
N TRP A 235 -11.32 -12.99 -16.57
CA TRP A 235 -10.00 -12.84 -17.18
C TRP A 235 -9.17 -11.80 -16.44
N PHE A 236 -8.15 -12.26 -15.72
CA PHE A 236 -7.31 -11.41 -14.88
C PHE A 236 -6.61 -10.28 -15.65
N PHE A 237 -6.19 -10.49 -16.91
CA PHE A 237 -5.46 -9.47 -17.68
C PHE A 237 -6.27 -8.19 -17.94
N LEU A 238 -7.61 -8.27 -17.88
CA LEU A 238 -8.50 -7.13 -18.03
C LEU A 238 -8.62 -6.28 -16.76
N ARG A 239 -8.16 -6.77 -15.60
CA ARG A 239 -8.37 -6.15 -14.29
C ARG A 239 -7.45 -4.96 -13.98
N PRO A 240 -6.12 -4.99 -14.26
CA PRO A 240 -5.23 -3.96 -13.72
C PRO A 240 -5.47 -2.56 -14.28
N ALA A 241 -5.77 -2.44 -15.58
CA ALA A 241 -6.00 -1.13 -16.18
C ALA A 241 -7.25 -0.43 -15.59
N PRO A 242 -8.44 -1.05 -15.54
CA PRO A 242 -9.60 -0.44 -14.90
C PRO A 242 -9.39 -0.06 -13.44
N VAL A 243 -8.82 -0.95 -12.63
CA VAL A 243 -8.54 -0.67 -11.21
C VAL A 243 -7.65 0.56 -11.10
N ALA A 244 -6.57 0.62 -11.90
CA ALA A 244 -5.66 1.74 -11.87
C ALA A 244 -6.33 3.06 -12.26
N ILE A 245 -7.15 3.04 -13.32
CA ILE A 245 -7.88 4.22 -13.80
C ILE A 245 -8.92 4.68 -12.78
N PHE A 246 -9.71 3.80 -12.17
CA PHE A 246 -10.68 4.19 -11.12
C PHE A 246 -10.00 4.87 -9.94
N ILE A 247 -8.92 4.27 -9.44
CA ILE A 247 -8.18 4.76 -8.28
C ILE A 247 -7.52 6.11 -8.57
N LEU A 248 -6.85 6.24 -9.71
CA LEU A 248 -6.17 7.49 -10.08
C LEU A 248 -7.14 8.59 -10.53
N ALA A 249 -8.30 8.24 -11.09
CA ALA A 249 -9.37 9.19 -11.34
C ALA A 249 -9.88 9.78 -10.02
N ALA A 250 -10.11 8.93 -9.00
CA ALA A 250 -10.48 9.38 -7.67
C ALA A 250 -9.43 10.29 -7.03
N CYS A 251 -8.14 9.98 -7.25
CA CYS A 251 -7.02 10.78 -6.73
C CYS A 251 -6.84 12.14 -7.45
N LEU A 252 -7.00 12.17 -8.77
CA LEU A 252 -6.49 13.28 -9.61
C LEU A 252 -7.57 14.09 -10.34
N LEU A 253 -8.76 13.51 -10.58
CA LEU A 253 -9.82 14.16 -11.38
C LEU A 253 -10.96 14.71 -10.51
N LEU A 254 -11.26 14.03 -9.39
CA LEU A 254 -12.26 14.51 -8.44
C LEU A 254 -11.84 15.83 -7.79
N PRO A 255 -12.81 16.68 -7.39
CA PRO A 255 -12.53 17.84 -6.55
C PRO A 255 -11.77 17.43 -5.29
N GLN A 256 -10.84 18.29 -4.84
CA GLN A 256 -10.11 18.01 -3.62
C GLN A 256 -11.05 18.04 -2.43
N VAL A 257 -11.05 16.97 -1.64
CA VAL A 257 -11.79 16.91 -0.39
C VAL A 257 -10.85 17.34 0.73
N LYS A 258 -11.25 18.35 1.52
CA LYS A 258 -10.52 18.76 2.72
C LYS A 258 -10.96 17.88 3.88
N GLY A 259 -10.39 16.69 3.97
CA GLY A 259 -10.70 15.69 4.98
C GLY A 259 -9.77 15.73 6.20
N PRO A 260 -9.82 14.68 7.05
CA PRO A 260 -8.90 14.53 8.18
C PRO A 260 -7.43 14.49 7.77
N THR A 261 -7.15 14.22 6.48
CA THR A 261 -5.81 14.25 5.89
C THR A 261 -5.14 15.62 5.94
N ARG A 262 -5.88 16.70 6.25
CA ARG A 262 -5.29 18.01 6.56
C ARG A 262 -4.34 17.97 7.77
N TRP A 263 -4.51 16.99 8.65
CA TRP A 263 -3.73 16.84 9.88
C TRP A 263 -2.59 15.81 9.75
N GLY A 264 -2.58 15.01 8.68
CA GLY A 264 -1.59 13.94 8.53
C GLY A 264 -1.98 12.82 7.58
N ASP A 265 -1.01 11.97 7.23
CA ASP A 265 -1.23 10.73 6.49
C ASP A 265 -1.43 9.56 7.47
N PHE A 266 -2.66 9.40 7.94
CA PHE A 266 -3.05 8.30 8.86
C PHE A 266 -3.24 6.95 8.16
N SER A 267 -3.07 6.88 6.83
CA SER A 267 -3.36 5.67 6.07
C SER A 267 -2.43 4.52 6.45
N TYR A 268 -1.16 4.83 6.71
CA TYR A 268 -0.14 3.83 7.01
C TYR A 268 -0.36 3.19 8.39
N GLY A 269 -0.49 3.99 9.45
CA GLY A 269 -0.83 3.52 10.79
C GLY A 269 -2.13 2.70 10.82
N THR A 270 -3.19 3.19 10.15
CA THR A 270 -4.46 2.46 10.01
C THR A 270 -4.25 1.08 9.39
N TYR A 271 -3.43 0.98 8.34
CA TYR A 271 -3.20 -0.26 7.60
C TYR A 271 -2.26 -1.26 8.30
N ILE A 272 -1.29 -0.81 9.08
CA ILE A 272 -0.32 -1.74 9.70
C ILE A 272 -0.72 -2.16 11.12
N LEU A 273 -1.62 -1.42 11.77
CA LEU A 273 -2.05 -1.71 13.16
C LEU A 273 -3.38 -2.47 13.24
N HIS A 274 -4.21 -2.48 12.18
CA HIS A 274 -5.53 -3.12 12.27
C HIS A 274 -5.47 -4.62 12.53
N PHE A 275 -4.52 -5.32 11.91
CA PHE A 275 -4.46 -6.79 11.97
C PHE A 275 -4.23 -7.30 13.39
N PRO A 276 -3.19 -6.87 14.13
CA PRO A 276 -3.00 -7.31 15.51
C PRO A 276 -4.15 -6.88 16.43
N ILE A 277 -4.76 -5.71 16.22
CA ILE A 277 -5.93 -5.26 16.99
C ILE A 277 -7.12 -6.20 16.77
N ILE A 278 -7.44 -6.54 15.52
CA ILE A 278 -8.52 -7.49 15.20
C ILE A 278 -8.23 -8.86 15.83
N GLN A 279 -6.99 -9.35 15.71
CA GLN A 279 -6.59 -10.65 16.28
C GLN A 279 -6.75 -10.71 17.80
N LEU A 280 -6.43 -9.63 18.52
CA LEU A 280 -6.66 -9.52 19.96
C LEU A 280 -8.15 -9.62 20.31
N LEU A 281 -9.01 -8.87 19.63
CA LEU A 281 -10.45 -8.91 19.92
C LEU A 281 -11.09 -10.26 19.58
N ILE A 282 -10.60 -10.94 18.53
CA ILE A 282 -10.99 -12.32 18.22
C ILE A 282 -10.54 -13.27 19.32
N HIS A 283 -9.30 -13.12 19.79
CA HIS A 283 -8.74 -13.98 20.85
C HIS A 283 -9.57 -13.91 22.14
N PHE A 284 -10.01 -12.70 22.52
CA PHE A 284 -10.88 -12.51 23.69
C PHE A 284 -12.36 -12.89 23.46
N GLY A 285 -12.69 -13.49 22.31
CA GLY A 285 -14.04 -13.95 22.01
C GLY A 285 -15.05 -12.84 21.69
N LEU A 286 -14.61 -11.58 21.57
CA LEU A 286 -15.53 -10.45 21.42
C LEU A 286 -16.28 -10.48 20.09
N PHE A 287 -15.60 -10.92 19.02
CA PHE A 287 -16.25 -11.08 17.72
C PHE A 287 -17.32 -12.17 17.73
N GLN A 288 -17.14 -13.24 18.51
CA GLN A 288 -18.10 -14.34 18.64
C GLN A 288 -19.33 -13.91 19.44
N LEU A 289 -19.16 -13.05 20.45
CA LEU A 289 -20.25 -12.53 21.27
C LEU A 289 -21.02 -11.41 20.57
N HIS A 290 -20.31 -10.39 20.07
CA HIS A 290 -20.89 -9.18 19.48
C HIS A 290 -20.08 -8.72 18.26
N PRO A 291 -20.33 -9.31 17.07
CA PRO A 291 -19.54 -9.02 15.86
C PRO A 291 -19.51 -7.55 15.45
N TRP A 292 -20.67 -6.88 15.38
CA TRP A 292 -20.76 -5.48 14.94
C TRP A 292 -20.20 -4.50 15.97
N THR A 293 -20.45 -4.74 17.25
CA THR A 293 -19.84 -3.96 18.34
C THR A 293 -18.32 -4.10 18.33
N SER A 294 -17.81 -5.30 18.03
CA SER A 294 -16.37 -5.54 17.89
C SER A 294 -15.76 -4.77 16.73
N VAL A 295 -16.43 -4.66 15.58
CA VAL A 295 -15.99 -3.77 14.48
C VAL A 295 -15.92 -2.31 14.94
N GLY A 296 -16.93 -1.84 15.68
CA GLY A 296 -16.91 -0.50 16.29
C GLY A 296 -15.72 -0.31 17.24
N LEU A 297 -15.44 -1.32 18.06
CA LEU A 297 -14.30 -1.33 18.98
C LEU A 297 -12.95 -1.35 18.25
N VAL A 298 -12.82 -2.09 17.13
CA VAL A 298 -11.64 -2.04 16.26
C VAL A 298 -11.39 -0.60 15.83
N LEU A 299 -12.39 0.10 15.32
CA LEU A 299 -12.23 1.49 14.87
C LEU A 299 -11.90 2.44 16.03
N LEU A 300 -12.57 2.26 17.16
CA LEU A 300 -12.37 3.05 18.37
C LEU A 300 -10.93 2.96 18.89
N ILE A 301 -10.30 1.79 18.81
CA ILE A 301 -8.90 1.58 19.22
C ILE A 301 -7.95 2.01 18.10
N LEU A 302 -8.24 1.62 16.85
CA LEU A 302 -7.36 1.81 15.71
C LEU A 302 -7.14 3.28 15.36
N ILE A 303 -8.19 4.10 15.37
CA ILE A 303 -8.09 5.51 14.96
C ILE A 303 -7.13 6.29 15.89
N PRO A 304 -7.27 6.24 17.23
CA PRO A 304 -6.29 6.81 18.15
C PRO A 304 -4.89 6.24 17.97
N CYS A 305 -4.73 4.92 17.83
CA CYS A 305 -3.42 4.30 17.63
C CYS A 305 -2.74 4.79 16.33
N ALA A 306 -3.48 4.90 15.23
CA ALA A 306 -2.99 5.43 13.97
C ALA A 306 -2.62 6.91 14.07
N ALA A 307 -3.41 7.71 14.80
CA ALA A 307 -3.10 9.11 15.06
C ALA A 307 -1.83 9.27 15.92
N LEU A 308 -1.68 8.48 16.98
CA LEU A 308 -0.50 8.47 17.84
C LEU A 308 0.75 8.02 17.06
N SER A 309 0.65 6.96 16.24
CA SER A 309 1.72 6.54 15.33
C SER A 309 2.18 7.69 14.44
N TRP A 310 1.22 8.40 13.84
CA TRP A 310 1.52 9.53 12.98
C TRP A 310 2.23 10.68 13.71
N PHE A 311 1.64 11.19 14.79
CA PHE A 311 2.15 12.38 15.46
C PHE A 311 3.43 12.13 16.27
N LEU A 312 3.59 10.95 16.86
CA LEU A 312 4.72 10.65 17.75
C LEU A 312 5.90 10.03 17.01
N ILE A 313 5.66 9.34 15.89
CA ILE A 313 6.71 8.54 15.23
C ILE A 313 6.89 8.96 13.77
N GLU A 314 5.86 8.80 12.95
CA GLU A 314 6.01 8.94 11.49
C GLU A 314 6.32 10.39 11.09
N ARG A 315 5.52 11.35 11.57
CA ARG A 315 5.68 12.77 11.23
C ARG A 315 7.02 13.34 11.69
N PRO A 316 7.47 13.16 12.95
CA PRO A 316 8.79 13.65 13.38
C PRO A 316 9.93 13.08 12.54
N CYS A 317 9.90 11.79 12.20
CA CYS A 317 10.90 11.15 11.36
C CYS A 317 10.96 11.76 9.95
N LEU A 318 9.79 11.99 9.34
CA LEU A 318 9.69 12.62 8.02
C LEU A 318 10.14 14.08 8.01
N GLU A 319 9.77 14.85 9.05
CA GLU A 319 10.20 16.25 9.21
C GLU A 319 11.71 16.36 9.45
N HIS A 320 12.30 15.45 10.23
CA HIS A 320 13.74 15.35 10.42
C HIS A 320 14.47 15.07 9.10
N ALA A 321 14.01 14.07 8.34
CA ALA A 321 14.57 13.72 7.04
C ALA A 321 14.51 14.90 6.05
N ARG A 322 13.38 15.62 6.00
CA ARG A 322 13.21 16.82 5.18
C ARG A 322 14.15 17.95 5.60
N SER A 323 14.33 18.15 6.90
CA SER A 323 15.19 19.22 7.43
C SER A 323 16.65 18.97 7.11
N ARG A 324 17.13 17.73 7.25
CA ARG A 324 18.50 17.33 6.85
C ARG A 324 18.75 17.60 5.37
N ARG A 325 17.80 17.22 4.51
CA ARG A 325 17.88 17.46 3.07
C ARG A 325 18.01 18.96 2.72
N LEU A 326 17.21 19.81 3.37
CA LEU A 326 17.28 21.26 3.13
C LEU A 326 18.64 21.84 3.54
N ARG A 327 19.24 21.33 4.63
CA ARG A 327 20.59 21.72 5.06
C ARG A 327 21.67 21.27 4.08
N GLU A 328 21.63 20.02 3.63
CA GLU A 328 22.59 19.48 2.65
C GLU A 328 22.51 20.23 1.31
N ALA A 329 21.31 20.58 0.87
CA ALA A 329 21.11 21.39 -0.34
C ALA A 329 21.67 22.82 -0.20
N ALA A 330 21.60 23.42 0.99
CA ALA A 330 22.16 24.75 1.26
C ALA A 330 23.70 24.76 1.28
N LEU A 331 24.33 23.61 1.58
CA LEU A 331 25.78 23.46 1.70
C LEU A 331 26.50 23.12 0.37
N GLY A 332 25.80 23.13 -0.77
CA GLY A 332 26.42 23.00 -2.10
C GLY A 332 26.98 21.61 -2.46
N HIS A 333 26.89 20.62 -1.59
CA HIS A 333 27.33 19.25 -1.87
C HIS A 333 26.30 18.50 -2.73
N THR A 334 26.24 18.67 -4.06
CA THR A 334 25.48 17.69 -4.87
C THR A 334 25.89 17.58 -6.34
N THR A 335 26.31 16.37 -6.74
CA THR A 335 26.30 15.86 -8.11
C THR A 335 24.87 15.50 -8.51
N ALA A 336 24.29 16.17 -9.51
CA ALA A 336 22.94 15.90 -9.99
C ALA A 336 22.93 14.80 -11.07
N PHE A 337 21.88 13.99 -11.13
CA PHE A 337 21.58 13.18 -12.32
C PHE A 337 21.28 14.09 -13.52
N PRO A 338 21.67 13.70 -14.75
CA PRO A 338 21.31 14.46 -15.95
C PRO A 338 19.78 14.55 -16.08
N PRO A 339 19.25 15.71 -16.53
CA PRO A 339 17.82 15.92 -16.70
C PRO A 339 17.24 14.95 -17.75
N ALA A 340 15.94 14.68 -17.63
CA ALA A 340 15.19 13.93 -18.63
C ALA A 340 15.29 14.65 -19.98
N VAL A 341 15.70 13.91 -21.01
CA VAL A 341 15.71 14.35 -22.41
C VAL A 341 14.26 14.70 -22.82
N PRO A 342 14.05 15.75 -23.65
CA PRO A 342 12.74 16.39 -23.88
C PRO A 342 11.58 15.47 -24.26
#